data_AF-A0A6G0P096-F1
#
_entry.id   AF-A0A6G0P096-F1
#
_cell.length_a   1.000
_cell.length_b   1.000
_cell.length_c   1.000
_cell.angle_alpha   90.00
_cell.angle_beta   90.00
_cell.angle_gamma   90.00
#
_symmetry.space_group_name_H-M   'P 1'
#
loop_
_entity.id
_entity.type
_entity.pdbx_description
1 polymer ?
#
loop_
_entity_poly.entity_id
_entity_poly.type
_entity_poly.pdbx_seq_one_letter_code
_entity_poly.pdbx_strand_id
1 'polypeptide(L)'
;MSVPLVGCASHRLYLAVKGFLVPYEDDLNQVQRLMKKLRTLKEGSKLRLKTPIRPVLRQATRWGSTHAILRRYFDLLVFLSVDNDDLAQYLPSPATHRRLEGLLDDLSDCEYVSLALQGDNIDLLAARDLLDGLIAVKPSLGTYIGASANIVHSPYSKLVATTSSPVMQPS
;
A
#
# COMPACT_ATOMS: atom_id res chain seq x y z
N MET A 1 -31.18 6.31 -8.08
CA MET A 1 -29.94 7.10 -7.92
C MET A 1 -28.86 6.18 -7.38
N SER A 2 -28.01 5.67 -8.27
CA SER A 2 -26.90 4.76 -7.97
C SER A 2 -25.60 5.55 -7.90
N VAL A 3 -25.08 5.75 -6.70
CA VAL A 3 -23.74 6.31 -6.45
C VAL A 3 -22.72 5.35 -7.07
N PRO A 4 -21.64 5.80 -7.74
CA PRO A 4 -20.67 4.89 -8.34
C PRO A 4 -19.90 4.14 -7.23
N LEU A 5 -20.26 2.88 -7.02
CA LEU A 5 -19.84 2.04 -5.88
C LEU A 5 -18.41 1.49 -5.99
N VAL A 6 -17.67 1.76 -7.08
CA VAL A 6 -16.24 1.39 -7.22
C VAL A 6 -15.37 2.13 -6.20
N GLY A 7 -15.69 3.40 -5.92
CA GLY A 7 -15.02 4.17 -4.85
C GLY A 7 -15.17 3.55 -3.47
N CYS A 8 -16.23 2.75 -3.24
CA CYS A 8 -16.42 2.02 -1.99
C CYS A 8 -15.47 0.81 -1.89
N ALA A 9 -15.27 0.06 -2.96
CA ALA A 9 -14.39 -1.12 -2.98
C ALA A 9 -12.92 -0.73 -2.70
N SER A 10 -12.40 0.25 -3.43
CA SER A 10 -11.01 0.73 -3.23
C SER A 10 -10.82 1.34 -1.84
N HIS A 11 -11.84 2.04 -1.30
CA HIS A 11 -11.78 2.58 0.05
C HIS A 11 -11.79 1.49 1.13
N ARG A 12 -12.61 0.45 0.96
CA ARG A 12 -12.66 -0.71 1.87
C ARG A 12 -11.32 -1.45 1.89
N LEU A 13 -10.73 -1.68 0.71
CA LEU A 13 -9.39 -2.25 0.61
C LEU A 13 -8.35 -1.39 1.33
N TYR A 14 -8.37 -0.07 1.12
CA TYR A 14 -7.47 0.85 1.83
C TYR A 14 -7.58 0.74 3.37
N LEU A 15 -8.80 0.73 3.91
CA LEU A 15 -9.03 0.61 5.35
C LEU A 15 -8.54 -0.74 5.89
N ALA A 16 -8.74 -1.81 5.12
CA ALA A 16 -8.29 -3.14 5.47
C ALA A 16 -6.78 -3.25 5.54
N VAL A 17 -6.09 -2.80 4.49
CA VAL A 17 -4.62 -2.79 4.47
C VAL A 17 -4.08 -1.92 5.60
N LYS A 18 -4.71 -0.78 5.89
CA LYS A 18 -4.30 0.08 7.01
C LYS A 18 -4.38 -0.64 8.36
N GLY A 19 -5.46 -1.39 8.63
CA GLY A 19 -5.60 -2.19 9.85
C GLY A 19 -4.59 -3.34 9.90
N PHE A 20 -4.41 -4.04 8.78
CA PHE A 20 -3.47 -5.14 8.63
C PHE A 20 -2.01 -4.74 8.87
N LEU A 21 -1.63 -3.51 8.55
CA LEU A 21 -0.25 -3.02 8.71
C LEU A 21 0.15 -2.70 10.15
N VAL A 22 -0.81 -2.54 11.07
CA VAL A 22 -0.54 -2.13 12.46
C VAL A 22 0.53 -2.99 13.16
N PRO A 23 0.51 -4.35 13.07
CA PRO A 23 1.50 -5.20 13.73
C PRO A 23 2.92 -5.14 13.12
N TYR A 24 3.09 -4.46 11.98
CA TYR A 24 4.35 -4.38 11.25
C TYR A 24 5.00 -3.00 11.34
N GLU A 25 4.39 -2.04 12.04
CA GLU A 25 4.87 -0.65 12.06
C GLU A 25 6.33 -0.51 12.52
N ASP A 26 6.77 -1.29 13.50
CA ASP A 26 8.16 -1.25 13.97
C ASP A 26 9.16 -1.75 12.93
N ASP A 27 8.84 -2.87 12.27
CA ASP A 27 9.64 -3.43 11.18
C ASP A 27 9.72 -2.44 10.00
N LEU A 28 8.59 -1.83 9.65
CA LEU A 28 8.50 -0.82 8.59
C LEU A 28 9.29 0.45 8.94
N ASN A 29 9.26 0.85 10.21
CA ASN A 29 10.07 1.97 10.70
C ASN A 29 11.55 1.64 10.67
N GLN A 30 11.95 0.39 10.90
CA GLN A 30 13.34 -0.04 10.72
C GLN A 30 13.78 0.10 9.26
N VAL A 31 12.99 -0.39 8.31
CA VAL A 31 13.26 -0.21 6.86
C VAL A 31 13.32 1.27 6.49
N GLN A 32 12.41 2.10 7.02
CA GLN A 32 12.43 3.55 6.80
C GLN A 32 13.73 4.19 7.30
N ARG A 33 14.26 3.78 8.46
CA ARG A 33 15.55 4.26 8.98
C ARG A 33 16.71 3.86 8.05
N LEU A 34 16.72 2.62 7.58
CA LEU A 34 17.70 2.15 6.59
C LEU A 34 17.64 2.97 5.31
N MET A 35 16.45 3.18 4.73
CA MET A 35 16.29 3.96 3.51
C MET A 35 16.75 5.41 3.69
N LYS A 36 16.47 6.04 4.84
CA LYS A 36 17.00 7.37 5.17
C LYS A 36 18.53 7.38 5.22
N LYS A 37 19.16 6.36 5.82
CA LYS A 37 20.62 6.22 5.85
C LYS A 37 21.21 6.10 4.45
N LEU A 38 20.61 5.27 3.59
CA LEU A 38 21.03 5.09 2.19
C LEU A 38 20.84 6.35 1.33
N ARG A 39 20.00 7.29 1.74
CA ARG A 39 19.84 8.60 1.07
C ARG A 39 20.87 9.64 1.49
N THR A 40 21.67 9.40 2.52
CA THR A 40 22.72 10.33 2.93
C THR A 40 23.80 10.46 1.84
N LEU A 41 24.55 11.57 1.83
CA LEU A 41 25.59 11.81 0.83
C LEU A 41 26.63 10.68 0.79
N LYS A 42 27.14 10.26 1.96
CA LYS A 42 28.15 9.20 2.07
C LYS A 42 27.64 7.86 1.51
N GLU A 43 26.56 7.33 2.07
CA GLU A 43 26.06 6.00 1.70
C GLU A 43 25.37 6.00 0.34
N GLY A 44 24.69 7.08 -0.02
CA GLY A 44 24.08 7.25 -1.33
C GLY A 44 25.13 7.31 -2.45
N SER A 45 26.31 7.90 -2.20
CA SER A 45 27.40 7.90 -3.18
C SER A 45 27.97 6.50 -3.38
N LYS A 46 28.22 5.77 -2.27
CA LYS A 46 28.66 4.36 -2.33
C LYS A 46 27.64 3.48 -3.06
N LEU A 47 26.35 3.66 -2.79
CA LEU A 47 25.29 2.86 -3.39
C LEU A 47 25.20 3.06 -4.90
N ARG A 48 25.35 4.32 -5.37
CA ARG A 48 25.33 4.67 -6.80
C ARG A 48 26.46 4.03 -7.60
N LEU A 49 27.58 3.70 -6.97
CA LEU A 49 28.68 2.97 -7.61
C LEU A 49 28.31 1.50 -7.87
N LYS A 50 27.38 0.94 -7.08
CA LYS A 50 26.96 -0.47 -7.18
C LYS A 50 25.69 -0.66 -7.99
N THR A 51 24.75 0.29 -7.93
CA THR A 51 23.44 0.16 -8.58
C THR A 51 22.83 1.52 -8.93
N PRO A 52 22.10 1.64 -10.05
CA PRO A 52 21.31 2.83 -10.36
C PRO A 52 20.06 2.95 -9.48
N ILE A 53 19.68 1.88 -8.76
CA ILE A 53 18.48 1.82 -7.94
C ILE A 53 18.57 2.82 -6.78
N ARG A 54 17.52 3.64 -6.62
CA ARG A 54 17.48 4.69 -5.58
C ARG A 54 16.58 4.28 -4.40
N PRO A 55 17.01 4.53 -3.16
CA PRO A 55 16.15 4.38 -1.98
C PRO A 55 14.91 5.26 -2.09
N VAL A 56 13.77 4.75 -1.61
CA VAL A 56 12.50 5.47 -1.54
C VAL A 56 12.06 5.60 -0.08
N LEU A 57 11.23 6.59 0.23
CA LEU A 57 10.70 6.77 1.58
C LEU A 57 9.20 6.45 1.64
N ARG A 58 8.81 5.85 2.76
CA ARG A 58 7.41 5.56 3.10
C ARG A 58 6.68 6.84 3.50
N GLN A 59 5.45 6.99 3.00
CA GLN A 59 4.44 7.91 3.51
C GLN A 59 3.43 7.09 4.33
N ALA A 60 3.48 7.18 5.65
CA ALA A 60 2.69 6.31 6.54
C ALA A 60 1.17 6.36 6.30
N THR A 61 0.65 7.44 5.72
CA THR A 61 -0.78 7.60 5.39
C THR A 61 -1.22 6.86 4.13
N ARG A 62 -0.28 6.39 3.29
CA ARG A 62 -0.54 5.75 1.99
C ARG A 62 0.13 4.38 1.95
N TRP A 63 -0.65 3.31 2.04
CA TRP A 63 -0.13 1.94 2.08
C TRP A 63 0.61 1.54 0.81
N GLY A 64 0.28 2.10 -0.37
CA GLY A 64 1.05 1.85 -1.60
C GLY A 64 2.52 2.30 -1.49
N SER A 65 2.81 3.31 -0.66
CA SER A 65 4.20 3.68 -0.35
C SER A 65 4.90 2.67 0.57
N THR A 66 4.13 1.93 1.38
CA THR A 66 4.62 0.80 2.19
C THR A 66 5.00 -0.37 1.29
N HIS A 67 4.17 -0.70 0.28
CA HIS A 67 4.54 -1.70 -0.73
C HIS A 67 5.80 -1.27 -1.49
N ALA A 68 5.85 -0.03 -1.96
CA ALA A 68 6.98 0.49 -2.73
C ALA A 68 8.31 0.50 -1.93
N ILE A 69 8.29 0.88 -0.65
CA ILE A 69 9.51 0.87 0.17
C ILE A 69 10.00 -0.55 0.45
N LEU A 70 9.10 -1.51 0.66
CA LEU A 70 9.48 -2.91 0.88
C LEU A 70 10.08 -3.52 -0.37
N ARG A 71 9.41 -3.37 -1.52
CA ARG A 71 9.95 -3.81 -2.81
C ARG A 71 11.35 -3.21 -3.04
N ARG A 72 11.49 -1.91 -2.80
CA ARG A 72 12.79 -1.24 -2.94
C ARG A 72 13.84 -1.77 -1.96
N TYR A 73 13.45 -2.13 -0.74
CA TYR A 73 14.36 -2.72 0.25
C TYR A 73 14.91 -4.03 -0.26
N PHE A 74 14.05 -4.94 -0.72
CA PHE A 74 14.47 -6.23 -1.27
C PHE A 74 15.31 -6.09 -2.54
N ASP A 75 14.97 -5.16 -3.45
CA ASP A 75 15.80 -4.85 -4.62
C ASP A 75 17.23 -4.39 -4.23
N LEU A 76 17.33 -3.63 -3.14
CA LEU A 76 18.60 -3.05 -2.71
C LEU A 76 19.47 -4.02 -1.91
N LEU A 77 18.89 -5.01 -1.25
CA LEU A 77 19.58 -5.91 -0.32
C LEU A 77 20.85 -6.53 -0.89
N VAL A 78 20.81 -6.99 -2.15
CA VAL A 78 21.97 -7.60 -2.82
C VAL A 78 23.18 -6.65 -2.94
N PHE A 79 22.96 -5.34 -2.87
CA PHE A 79 24.00 -4.32 -2.96
C PHE A 79 24.47 -3.80 -1.60
N LEU A 80 23.70 -4.06 -0.53
CA LEU A 80 24.04 -3.68 0.82
C LEU A 80 25.08 -4.66 1.36
N SER A 81 26.36 -4.30 1.22
CA SER A 81 27.47 -5.15 1.69
C SER A 81 27.42 -5.33 3.20
N VAL A 82 27.56 -6.59 3.64
CA VAL A 82 27.68 -6.97 5.06
C VAL A 82 28.91 -6.32 5.72
N ASP A 83 29.95 -6.02 4.94
CA ASP A 83 31.20 -5.42 5.41
C ASP A 83 31.11 -3.91 5.72
N ASN A 84 29.92 -3.31 5.56
CA ASN A 84 29.70 -1.91 5.92
C ASN A 84 29.19 -1.84 7.36
N ASP A 85 30.10 -1.83 8.33
CA ASP A 85 29.78 -1.72 9.76
C ASP A 85 28.83 -0.55 10.07
N ASP A 86 28.93 0.55 9.30
CA ASP A 86 28.03 1.72 9.43
C ASP A 86 26.55 1.40 9.14
N LEU A 87 26.27 0.33 8.39
CA LEU A 87 24.92 -0.11 7.99
C LEU A 87 24.39 -1.28 8.83
N ALA A 88 25.25 -2.04 9.51
CA ALA A 88 24.87 -3.22 10.26
C ALA A 88 23.74 -2.95 11.27
N GLN A 89 23.82 -1.82 11.99
CA GLN A 89 22.80 -1.39 12.96
C GLN A 89 21.43 -1.06 12.34
N TYR A 90 21.37 -0.80 11.03
CA TYR A 90 20.13 -0.45 10.32
C TYR A 90 19.50 -1.65 9.61
N LEU A 91 20.26 -2.74 9.40
CA LEU A 91 19.75 -3.92 8.73
C LEU A 91 18.72 -4.64 9.61
N PRO A 92 17.56 -5.02 9.05
CA PRO A 92 16.62 -5.88 9.74
C PRO A 92 17.25 -7.20 10.18
N SER A 93 16.83 -7.70 11.34
CA SER A 93 17.24 -9.04 11.80
C SER A 93 16.73 -10.12 10.83
N PRO A 94 17.31 -11.34 10.81
CA PRO A 94 16.79 -12.42 9.97
C PRO A 94 15.31 -12.75 10.23
N ALA A 95 14.84 -12.61 11.48
CA ALA A 95 13.43 -12.81 11.81
C ALA A 95 12.55 -11.69 11.23
N THR A 96 12.95 -10.43 11.42
CA THR A 96 12.30 -9.25 10.84
C THR A 96 12.26 -9.35 9.31
N HIS A 97 13.36 -9.77 8.69
CA HIS A 97 13.48 -9.92 7.25
C HIS A 97 12.44 -10.90 6.69
N ARG A 98 12.28 -12.09 7.30
CA ARG A 98 11.25 -13.06 6.90
C ARG A 98 9.83 -12.53 7.08
N ARG A 99 9.58 -11.80 8.18
CA ARG A 99 8.28 -11.14 8.39
C ARG A 99 7.96 -10.11 7.31
N LEU A 100 8.96 -9.32 6.91
CA LEU A 100 8.83 -8.32 5.85
C LEU A 100 8.67 -8.95 4.47
N GLU A 101 9.25 -10.12 4.23
CA GLU A 101 9.09 -10.88 2.99
C GLU A 101 7.65 -11.37 2.84
N GLY A 102 7.11 -12.02 3.87
CA GLY A 102 5.69 -12.39 3.91
C GLY A 102 4.77 -11.18 3.77
N LEU A 103 5.10 -10.07 4.43
CA LEU A 103 4.33 -8.83 4.29
C LEU A 103 4.35 -8.26 2.86
N LEU A 104 5.49 -8.34 2.15
CA LEU A 104 5.59 -7.87 0.77
C LEU A 104 4.73 -8.72 -0.17
N ASP A 105 4.74 -10.03 0.02
CA ASP A 105 3.84 -10.95 -0.69
C ASP A 105 2.38 -10.59 -0.38
N ASP A 106 2.08 -10.31 0.89
CA ASP A 106 0.75 -9.95 1.33
C ASP A 106 0.21 -8.69 0.64
N LEU A 107 1.05 -7.66 0.60
CA LEU A 107 0.75 -6.39 -0.05
C LEU A 107 0.72 -6.47 -1.57
N SER A 108 1.38 -7.46 -2.18
CA SER A 108 1.42 -7.60 -3.65
C SER A 108 0.07 -8.05 -4.20
N ASP A 109 -0.65 -8.95 -3.52
CA ASP A 109 -2.03 -9.26 -3.92
C ASP A 109 -2.97 -8.07 -3.67
N CYS A 110 -2.76 -7.31 -2.59
CA CYS A 110 -3.53 -6.08 -2.35
C CYS A 110 -3.31 -5.06 -3.46
N GLU A 111 -2.08 -4.91 -3.94
CA GLU A 111 -1.72 -4.04 -5.08
C GLU A 111 -2.37 -4.53 -6.37
N TYR A 112 -2.31 -5.83 -6.64
CA TYR A 112 -3.00 -6.43 -7.79
C TYR A 112 -4.50 -6.12 -7.78
N VAL A 113 -5.18 -6.37 -6.66
CA VAL A 113 -6.62 -6.09 -6.52
C VAL A 113 -6.90 -4.59 -6.63
N SER A 114 -6.08 -3.74 -6.01
CA SER A 114 -6.21 -2.28 -6.12
C SER A 114 -6.12 -1.79 -7.56
N LEU A 115 -5.18 -2.32 -8.34
CA LEU A 115 -5.03 -2.00 -9.77
C LEU A 115 -6.20 -2.52 -10.59
N ALA A 116 -6.67 -3.74 -10.32
CA ALA A 116 -7.84 -4.31 -10.99
C ALA A 116 -9.12 -3.49 -10.72
N LEU A 117 -9.31 -3.02 -9.48
CA LEU A 117 -10.42 -2.14 -9.08
C LEU A 117 -10.36 -0.75 -9.74
N GLN A 118 -9.19 -0.32 -10.19
CA GLN A 118 -9.01 0.96 -10.91
C GLN A 118 -9.26 0.84 -12.41
N GLY A 119 -9.50 -0.36 -12.94
CA GLY A 119 -9.77 -0.57 -14.35
C GLY A 119 -11.09 0.07 -14.81
N ASP A 120 -11.08 0.64 -16.01
CA ASP A 120 -12.20 1.45 -16.55
C ASP A 120 -13.52 0.68 -16.74
N ASN A 121 -13.46 -0.66 -16.82
CA ASN A 121 -14.60 -1.53 -17.15
C ASN A 121 -15.00 -2.49 -16.03
N ILE A 122 -14.60 -2.24 -14.78
CA ILE A 122 -14.97 -3.13 -13.69
C ILE A 122 -16.42 -2.93 -13.25
N ASP A 123 -17.22 -3.99 -13.34
CA ASP A 123 -18.57 -3.99 -12.77
C ASP A 123 -18.56 -4.32 -11.26
N LEU A 124 -19.72 -4.16 -10.62
CA LEU A 124 -19.84 -4.36 -9.17
C LEU A 124 -19.67 -5.81 -8.73
N LEU A 125 -20.04 -6.76 -9.59
CA LEU A 125 -19.90 -8.19 -9.29
C LEU A 125 -18.42 -8.57 -9.34
N ALA A 126 -17.71 -8.17 -10.41
CA ALA A 126 -16.28 -8.35 -10.56
C ALA A 126 -15.49 -7.68 -9.41
N ALA A 127 -15.86 -6.46 -9.01
CA ALA A 127 -15.23 -5.80 -7.87
C ALA A 127 -15.43 -6.56 -6.55
N ARG A 128 -16.62 -7.18 -6.37
CA ARG A 128 -16.90 -8.03 -5.22
C ARG A 128 -16.10 -9.33 -5.27
N ASP A 129 -16.07 -10.00 -6.42
CA ASP A 129 -15.36 -11.26 -6.61
C ASP A 129 -13.85 -11.10 -6.35
N LEU A 130 -13.26 -9.97 -6.76
CA LEU A 130 -11.87 -9.63 -6.45
C LEU A 130 -11.64 -9.50 -4.93
N LEU A 131 -12.53 -8.82 -4.22
CA LEU A 131 -12.42 -8.64 -2.78
C LEU A 131 -12.67 -9.96 -2.01
N ASP A 132 -13.66 -10.75 -2.42
CA ASP A 132 -13.97 -12.05 -1.83
C ASP A 132 -12.83 -13.05 -2.10
N GLY A 133 -12.24 -13.03 -3.30
CA GLY A 133 -11.04 -13.78 -3.64
C GLY A 133 -9.82 -13.37 -2.79
N LEU A 134 -9.63 -12.07 -2.57
CA LEU A 134 -8.58 -11.58 -1.67
C LEU A 134 -8.78 -12.08 -0.24
N ILE A 135 -10.01 -12.08 0.27
CA ILE A 135 -10.31 -12.63 1.60
C ILE A 135 -10.05 -14.14 1.66
N ALA A 136 -10.37 -14.87 0.59
CA ALA A 136 -10.14 -16.31 0.52
C ALA A 136 -8.64 -16.65 0.61
N VAL A 137 -7.78 -15.85 -0.03
CA VAL A 137 -6.32 -15.99 0.08
C VAL A 137 -5.81 -15.44 1.41
N LYS A 138 -6.43 -14.36 1.92
CA LYS A 138 -5.99 -13.63 3.11
C LYS A 138 -7.15 -13.41 4.09
N PRO A 139 -7.47 -14.43 4.90
CA PRO A 139 -8.58 -14.32 5.86
C PRO A 139 -8.40 -13.20 6.89
N SER A 140 -7.16 -12.81 7.19
CA SER A 140 -6.81 -11.69 8.08
C SER A 140 -7.30 -10.32 7.57
N LEU A 141 -7.54 -10.17 6.27
CA LEU A 141 -8.17 -8.97 5.69
C LEU A 141 -9.70 -9.00 5.79
N GLY A 142 -10.29 -10.17 6.06
CA GLY A 142 -11.73 -10.38 6.17
C GLY A 142 -12.41 -9.56 7.26
N THR A 143 -11.71 -9.24 8.35
CA THR A 143 -12.22 -8.36 9.42
C THR A 143 -12.51 -6.93 8.97
N TYR A 144 -11.98 -6.53 7.81
CA TYR A 144 -12.10 -5.17 7.28
C TYR A 144 -12.78 -5.10 5.91
N ILE A 145 -12.77 -6.21 5.15
CA ILE A 145 -13.35 -6.32 3.79
C ILE A 145 -14.62 -7.20 3.78
N GLY A 146 -14.93 -7.95 4.85
CA GLY A 146 -16.12 -8.80 4.89
C GLY A 146 -17.44 -8.04 4.73
N ALA A 147 -18.49 -8.74 4.28
CA ALA A 147 -19.83 -8.16 4.12
C ALA A 147 -20.40 -7.57 5.43
N SER A 148 -19.89 -8.03 6.57
CA SER A 148 -20.26 -7.58 7.92
C SER A 148 -19.31 -6.51 8.50
N ALA A 149 -18.28 -6.08 7.75
CA ALA A 149 -17.38 -5.02 8.21
C ALA A 149 -18.15 -3.70 8.31
N ASN A 150 -18.05 -3.01 9.45
CA ASN A 150 -18.74 -1.74 9.68
C ASN A 150 -18.41 -0.76 8.55
N ILE A 151 -19.43 -0.30 7.81
CA ILE A 151 -19.29 0.77 6.83
C ILE A 151 -19.00 2.06 7.61
N VAL A 152 -17.72 2.37 7.79
CA VAL A 152 -17.31 3.67 8.34
C VAL A 152 -17.67 4.72 7.29
N HIS A 153 -18.76 5.45 7.52
CA HIS A 153 -19.15 6.58 6.68
C HIS A 153 -18.07 7.66 6.73
N SER A 154 -17.30 7.79 5.65
CA SER A 154 -16.39 8.92 5.44
C SER A 154 -17.19 10.16 5.01
N PRO A 155 -16.93 11.36 5.56
CA PRO A 155 -17.62 12.59 5.19
C PRO A 155 -17.36 13.05 3.74
N TYR A 156 -16.45 12.40 3.02
CA TYR A 156 -16.09 12.76 1.63
C TYR A 156 -17.16 12.36 0.59
N SER A 157 -18.19 11.61 0.98
CA SER A 157 -19.24 11.11 0.07
C SER A 157 -20.20 12.19 -0.46
N LYS A 158 -20.00 13.48 -0.14
CA LYS A 158 -20.93 14.57 -0.48
C LYS A 158 -20.45 15.56 -1.54
N LEU A 159 -19.24 15.43 -2.10
CA LEU A 159 -18.69 16.46 -3.01
C LEU A 159 -19.03 16.32 -4.50
N VAL A 160 -19.92 15.40 -4.91
CA VAL A 160 -20.32 15.22 -6.34
C VAL A 160 -21.82 15.43 -6.54
N ALA A 161 -22.45 16.34 -5.77
CA ALA A 161 -23.89 16.58 -5.87
C ALA A 161 -24.25 18.07 -5.85
N THR A 162 -23.51 18.94 -6.53
CA THR A 162 -23.99 20.31 -6.84
C THR A 162 -23.29 20.88 -8.06
N THR A 163 -23.76 20.51 -9.25
CA THR A 163 -23.80 21.42 -10.41
C THR A 163 -25.08 21.12 -11.18
N SER A 164 -26.23 21.57 -10.65
CA SER A 164 -27.45 21.70 -11.44
C SER A 164 -27.33 22.97 -12.28
N SER A 165 -27.15 22.83 -13.60
CA SER A 165 -27.43 23.91 -14.55
C SER A 165 -28.95 24.09 -14.71
N PRO A 166 -29.47 25.33 -14.81
CA PRO A 166 -30.90 25.59 -14.86
C PRO A 166 -31.48 25.33 -16.27
N VAL A 167 -32.66 24.70 -16.29
CA VAL A 167 -33.50 24.50 -17.48
C VAL A 167 -34.16 25.83 -17.86
N MET A 168 -33.97 26.25 -19.11
CA MET A 168 -34.68 27.37 -19.72
C MET A 168 -36.00 26.86 -20.31
N GLN A 169 -37.15 27.33 -19.80
CA GLN A 169 -38.45 27.10 -20.43
C GLN A 169 -38.76 28.21 -21.43
N PRO A 170 -39.38 27.91 -22.59
CA PRO A 170 -39.80 28.93 -23.54
C PRO A 170 -41.19 29.48 -23.18
N SER A 171 -41.41 30.76 -23.46
CA SER A 171 -42.74 31.37 -23.65
C SER A 171 -42.91 31.73 -25.12
#